data_AF-A0A4P5S0T7-F1
#
_entry.id   AF-A0A4P5S0T7-F1
#
_cell.length_a   1.000
_cell.length_b   1.000
_cell.length_c   1.000
_cell.angle_alpha   90.00
_cell.angle_beta   90.00
_cell.angle_gamma   90.00
#
_symmetry.space_group_name_H-M   'P 1'
#
loop_
_entity.id
_entity.type
_entity.pdbx_description
1 polymer ?
#
loop_
_entity_poly.entity_id
_entity_poly.type
_entity_poly.pdbx_seq_one_letter_code
_entity_poly.pdbx_strand_id
1 'polypeptide(L)'
;MSQYAFGGMIGADPEQLTHLGTTLSRQRTDIEALMATVTSALATTTWSGPARQAFEQDWQASFRMALTRLGEAFDLAGRDCLMRANELRRVMGA
;
A
#
# COMPACT_ATOMS: atom_id res chain seq x y z
N MET A 1 10.53 30.63 -33.54
CA MET A 1 10.70 29.21 -33.19
C MET A 1 11.02 29.09 -31.70
N SER A 2 10.01 28.89 -30.87
CA SER A 2 10.18 28.51 -29.46
C SER A 2 9.45 27.21 -29.23
N GLN A 3 10.14 26.10 -29.50
CA GLN A 3 9.64 24.75 -29.39
C GLN A 3 10.37 24.00 -28.27
N TYR A 4 10.31 24.51 -27.03
CA TYR A 4 10.85 23.79 -25.87
C TYR A 4 9.97 23.97 -24.61
N ALA A 5 8.65 24.04 -24.78
CA ALA A 5 7.68 23.99 -23.69
C ALA A 5 7.03 22.60 -23.53
N PHE A 6 7.72 21.52 -23.90
CA PHE A 6 7.23 20.14 -23.71
C PHE A 6 7.95 19.35 -22.61
N GLY A 7 8.97 19.91 -21.95
CA GLY A 7 9.74 19.21 -20.92
C GLY A 7 9.27 19.42 -19.48
N GLY A 8 8.21 20.20 -19.25
CA GLY A 8 7.88 20.74 -17.92
C GLY A 8 6.67 20.16 -17.17
N MET A 9 5.88 19.22 -17.72
CA MET A 9 4.53 18.98 -17.16
C MET A 9 3.95 17.55 -17.28
N ILE A 10 4.76 16.50 -17.09
CA ILE A 10 4.29 15.24 -16.48
C ILE A 10 5.30 14.92 -15.36
N GLY A 11 5.15 15.60 -14.24
CA GLY A 11 6.18 15.79 -13.19
C GLY A 11 6.41 14.61 -12.26
N ALA A 12 6.89 13.48 -12.79
CA ALA A 12 7.39 12.40 -11.95
C ALA A 12 8.62 11.75 -12.61
N ASP A 13 9.72 11.67 -11.87
CA ASP A 13 10.91 10.91 -12.25
C ASP A 13 10.55 9.41 -12.24
N PRO A 14 10.76 8.64 -13.34
CA PRO A 14 10.42 7.22 -13.38
C PRO A 14 11.14 6.38 -12.32
N GLU A 15 12.35 6.77 -11.91
CA GLU A 15 13.06 6.11 -10.82
C GLU A 15 12.35 6.35 -9.50
N GLN A 16 11.91 7.59 -9.23
CA GLN A 16 11.11 7.92 -8.05
C GLN A 16 9.76 7.21 -8.04
N LEU A 17 9.08 7.09 -9.19
CA LEU A 17 7.85 6.31 -9.30
C LEU A 17 8.08 4.82 -9.08
N THR A 18 9.20 4.28 -9.58
CA THR A 18 9.58 2.89 -9.33
C THR A 18 9.84 2.64 -7.85
N HIS A 19 10.52 3.58 -7.19
CA HIS A 19 10.77 3.54 -5.76
C HIS A 19 9.46 3.59 -4.96
N LEU A 20 8.58 4.56 -5.26
CA LEU A 20 7.27 4.68 -4.63
C LEU A 20 6.44 3.40 -4.83
N GLY A 21 6.37 2.88 -6.05
CA GLY A 21 5.63 1.66 -6.37
C GLY A 21 6.14 0.45 -5.60
N THR A 22 7.46 0.32 -5.48
CA THR A 22 8.09 -0.75 -4.69
C THR A 22 7.79 -0.59 -3.19
N THR A 23 7.83 0.63 -2.67
CA THR A 23 7.50 0.92 -1.26
C THR A 23 6.05 0.57 -0.96
N LEU A 24 5.10 0.98 -1.80
CA LEU A 24 3.68 0.65 -1.64
C LEU A 24 3.44 -0.87 -1.66
N SER A 25 4.05 -1.58 -2.61
CA SER A 25 3.96 -3.05 -2.67
C SER A 25 4.54 -3.73 -1.42
N ARG A 26 5.62 -3.20 -0.84
CA ARG A 26 6.18 -3.72 0.44
C ARG A 26 5.26 -3.45 1.62
N GLN A 27 4.66 -2.27 1.70
CA GLN A 27 3.75 -1.91 2.80
C GLN A 27 2.52 -2.83 2.88
N ARG A 28 2.09 -3.43 1.77
CA ARG A 28 1.07 -4.49 1.79
C ARG A 28 1.51 -5.67 2.67
N THR A 29 2.73 -6.16 2.50
CA THR A 29 3.29 -7.26 3.29
C THR A 29 3.39 -6.87 4.77
N ASP A 30 3.75 -5.62 5.07
CA ASP A 30 3.81 -5.11 6.44
C ASP A 30 2.43 -5.07 7.10
N ILE A 31 1.36 -4.77 6.35
CA ILE A 31 -0.03 -4.84 6.84
C ILE A 31 -0.43 -6.29 7.16
N GLU A 32 -0.06 -7.25 6.31
CA GLU A 32 -0.31 -8.68 6.56
C GLU A 32 0.42 -9.15 7.83
N ALA A 33 1.68 -8.74 8.01
CA ALA A 33 2.46 -9.01 9.21
C ALA A 33 1.84 -8.37 10.47
N LEU A 34 1.40 -7.11 10.39
CA LEU A 34 0.72 -6.41 11.48
C LEU A 34 -0.53 -7.17 11.94
N MET A 35 -1.37 -7.61 11.00
CA MET A 35 -2.56 -8.41 11.33
C MET A 35 -2.21 -9.70 12.05
N ALA A 36 -1.15 -10.40 11.62
CA ALA A 36 -0.68 -11.62 12.27
C ALA A 36 -0.15 -11.35 13.69
N THR A 37 0.65 -10.30 13.86
CA THR A 37 1.19 -9.88 15.16
C THR A 37 0.08 -9.57 16.15
N VAL A 38 -0.90 -8.75 15.76
CA VAL A 38 -2.02 -8.38 16.65
C VAL A 38 -2.87 -9.61 16.97
N THR A 39 -3.17 -10.46 15.98
CA THR A 39 -3.94 -11.70 16.22
C THR A 39 -3.23 -12.64 17.19
N SER A 40 -1.90 -12.77 17.07
CA SER A 40 -1.08 -13.59 17.99
C SER A 40 -1.02 -13.00 19.40
N ALA A 41 -0.80 -11.69 19.53
CA ALA A 41 -0.83 -11.00 20.81
C ALA A 41 -2.20 -11.15 21.49
N LEU A 42 -3.27 -11.03 20.71
CA LEU A 42 -4.64 -11.20 21.18
C LEU A 42 -4.90 -12.61 21.73
N ALA A 43 -4.38 -13.64 21.04
CA ALA A 43 -4.50 -15.04 21.45
C ALA A 43 -3.71 -15.38 22.73
N THR A 44 -2.56 -14.72 22.96
CA THR A 44 -1.69 -15.00 24.12
C THR A 44 -1.98 -14.11 25.33
N THR A 45 -2.73 -13.01 25.15
CA THR A 45 -3.11 -12.12 26.23
C THR A 45 -4.08 -12.81 27.20
N THR A 46 -3.74 -12.85 28.49
CA THR A 46 -4.62 -13.35 29.55
C THR A 46 -5.73 -12.33 29.84
N TRP A 47 -6.74 -12.31 28.97
CA TRP A 47 -7.91 -11.42 29.06
C TRP A 47 -9.16 -12.20 28.65
N SER A 48 -10.19 -12.17 29.49
CA SER A 48 -11.46 -12.86 29.27
C SER A 48 -12.65 -11.97 29.65
N GLY A 49 -13.86 -12.41 29.25
CA GLY A 49 -15.12 -11.72 29.55
C GLY A 49 -15.74 -10.99 28.34
N PRO A 50 -16.89 -10.33 28.53
CA PRO A 50 -17.67 -9.75 27.44
C PRO A 50 -16.91 -8.69 26.63
N ALA A 51 -16.06 -7.89 27.28
CA ALA A 51 -15.24 -6.90 26.61
C ALA A 51 -14.21 -7.53 25.66
N ARG A 52 -13.64 -8.69 26.02
CA ARG A 52 -12.73 -9.46 25.16
C ARG A 52 -13.45 -9.92 23.89
N GLN A 53 -14.64 -10.48 24.06
CA GLN A 53 -15.46 -11.01 22.97
C GLN A 53 -15.89 -9.89 21.99
N ALA A 54 -16.30 -8.73 22.52
CA ALA A 54 -16.63 -7.56 21.72
C ALA A 54 -15.43 -7.10 20.88
N PHE A 55 -14.25 -7.00 21.50
CA PHE A 55 -13.02 -6.64 20.78
C PHE A 55 -12.65 -7.67 19.71
N GLU A 56 -12.84 -8.98 19.95
CA GLU A 56 -12.62 -10.00 18.92
C GLU A 56 -13.56 -9.84 17.74
N GLN A 57 -14.83 -9.56 17.99
CA GLN A 57 -15.77 -9.25 16.93
C GLN A 57 -15.33 -8.03 16.13
N ASP A 58 -14.97 -6.93 16.79
CA ASP A 58 -14.51 -5.72 16.11
C ASP A 58 -13.22 -5.96 15.31
N TRP A 59 -12.28 -6.74 15.88
CA TRP A 59 -11.05 -7.13 15.19
C TRP A 59 -11.35 -7.92 13.92
N GLN A 60 -12.19 -8.95 14.00
CA GLN A 60 -12.51 -9.80 12.85
C GLN A 60 -13.38 -9.07 11.82
N ALA A 61 -14.38 -8.31 12.26
CA ALA A 61 -15.40 -7.75 11.40
C ALA A 61 -15.07 -6.35 10.88
N SER A 62 -14.22 -5.57 11.55
CA SER A 62 -13.93 -4.18 11.18
C SER A 62 -12.46 -3.96 10.91
N PHE A 63 -11.60 -4.20 11.92
CA PHE A 63 -10.19 -3.82 11.84
C PHE A 63 -9.45 -4.60 10.74
N ARG A 64 -9.61 -5.93 10.69
CA ARG A 64 -9.01 -6.75 9.64
C ARG A 64 -9.51 -6.35 8.25
N MET A 65 -10.80 -6.09 8.08
CA MET A 65 -11.33 -5.66 6.78
C MET A 65 -10.74 -4.34 6.32
N ALA A 66 -10.62 -3.35 7.24
CA ALA A 66 -10.02 -2.06 6.92
C ALA A 66 -8.55 -2.19 6.52
N LEU A 67 -7.78 -3.01 7.26
CA LEU A 67 -6.38 -3.30 6.97
C LEU A 67 -6.23 -4.03 5.63
N THR A 68 -7.06 -5.03 5.34
CA THR A 68 -7.06 -5.72 4.05
C THR A 68 -7.33 -4.75 2.90
N ARG A 69 -8.35 -3.89 3.03
CA ARG A 69 -8.65 -2.86 2.01
C ARG A 69 -7.50 -1.89 1.80
N LEU A 70 -6.80 -1.51 2.87
CA LEU A 70 -5.61 -0.68 2.78
C LEU A 70 -4.48 -1.40 2.03
N GLY A 71 -4.24 -2.67 2.33
CA GLY A 71 -3.25 -3.49 1.64
C GLY A 71 -3.55 -3.64 0.14
N GLU A 72 -4.82 -3.84 -0.22
CA GLU A 72 -5.28 -3.88 -1.62
C GLU A 72 -5.08 -2.52 -2.32
N ALA A 73 -5.39 -1.42 -1.64
CA ALA A 73 -5.18 -0.08 -2.18
C ALA A 73 -3.68 0.21 -2.43
N PHE A 74 -2.80 -0.23 -1.53
CA PHE A 74 -1.36 -0.12 -1.71
C PHE A 74 -0.84 -0.99 -2.85
N ASP A 75 -1.34 -2.22 -3.01
CA ASP A 75 -0.99 -3.10 -4.14
C ASP A 75 -1.36 -2.45 -5.48
N LEU A 76 -2.59 -1.94 -5.58
CA LEU A 76 -3.09 -1.29 -6.78
C LEU A 76 -2.30 -0.03 -7.11
N ALA A 77 -2.10 0.85 -6.13
CA ALA A 77 -1.33 2.08 -6.31
C ALA A 77 0.13 1.78 -6.65
N GLY A 78 0.72 0.73 -6.06
CA GLY A 78 2.07 0.28 -6.36
C GLY A 78 2.23 -0.15 -7.82
N ARG A 79 1.30 -0.96 -8.32
CA ARG A 79 1.25 -1.37 -9.73
C ARG A 79 1.06 -0.19 -10.68
N ASP A 80 0.18 0.75 -10.33
CA ASP A 80 -0.05 1.95 -11.14
C ASP A 80 1.22 2.81 -11.26
N CYS A 81 1.95 3.00 -10.15
CA CYS A 81 3.23 3.71 -10.16
C CYS A 81 4.26 3.04 -11.08
N LEU A 82 4.37 1.71 -11.03
CA LEU A 82 5.29 0.95 -11.88
C LEU A 82 4.90 1.01 -13.36
N MET A 83 3.61 0.94 -13.67
CA MET A 83 3.09 1.08 -15.03
C MET A 83 3.43 2.46 -15.60
N ARG A 84 3.17 3.53 -14.85
CA ARG A 84 3.49 4.91 -15.23
C ARG A 84 4.99 5.12 -15.42
N ALA A 85 5.82 4.57 -14.53
CA ALA A 85 7.28 4.64 -14.66
C ALA A 85 7.75 4.02 -15.98
N ASN A 86 7.21 2.86 -16.35
CA ASN A 86 7.55 2.19 -17.61
C ASN A 86 7.09 2.97 -18.84
N GLU A 87 5.91 3.58 -18.78
CA GLU A 87 5.40 4.42 -19.87
C GLU A 87 6.25 5.67 -20.06
N LEU A 88 6.62 6.35 -18.98
CA LEU A 88 7.51 7.52 -19.04
C LEU A 88 8.89 7.16 -19.60
N ARG A 89 9.46 6.01 -19.22
CA ARG A 89 10.73 5.53 -19.80
C ARG A 89 10.63 5.31 -21.30
N ARG A 90 9.51 4.79 -21.79
CA ARG A 90 9.27 4.59 -23.23
C ARG A 90 9.18 5.91 -23.98
N VAL A 91 8.40 6.86 -23.46
CA VAL A 91 8.20 8.18 -24.08
C VAL A 91 9.50 9.01 -24.08
N MET A 92 10.30 8.93 -23.02
CA MET A 92 11.57 9.65 -22.94
C MET A 92 12.72 9.01 -23.73
N GLY A 93 12.62 7.72 -24.02
CA GLY A 93 13.60 6.97 -24.83
C GLY A 93 13.27 6.92 -26.33
N ALA A 94 12.18 7.57 -26.76
CA ALA A 94 11.72 7.66 -28.14
C ALA A 94 11.98 9.04 -28.75
#